data_AF-A0A2N5N9Y5-F1
#
_entry.id   AF-A0A2N5N9Y5-F1
#
_cell.length_a   1.000
_cell.length_b   1.000
_cell.length_c   1.000
_cell.angle_alpha   90.00
_cell.angle_beta   90.00
_cell.angle_gamma   90.00
#
_symmetry.space_group_name_H-M   'P 1'
#
loop_
_entity.id
_entity.type
_entity.pdbx_description
1 polymer ?
#
loop_
_entity_poly.entity_id
_entity_poly.type
_entity_poly.pdbx_seq_one_letter_code
_entity_poly.pdbx_strand_id
1 'polypeptide(L)'
;MILIVLIALLMLTFSLYQKTKSVQEDLTAIREKLGLLRPEELAERELKRAMEEEAKLAERETHDPELEAYNREIEEELERMHEPEESVSSADGSGPGAQVRLVPAAVEDAPRLAQMNRMLIEDERSSNPMSDEELLERMRGWLLSEEWHAQWIMLDERTAGYLLHRRSEDGNGQIRQLFVERQHRRSGIGQQAVRLYVDRHASAGTEVTVDVLESNPEGMAFWRSAGFRPYSTRLKRPTKSAAGKNAAESEEEQ
;
A
#
# COMPACT_ATOMS: atom_id res chain seq x y z
N MET A 1 30.80 3.26 14.51
CA MET A 1 30.92 4.71 14.83
C MET A 1 30.33 5.59 13.73
N ILE A 2 30.69 5.38 12.45
CA ILE A 2 30.20 6.19 11.30
C ILE A 2 28.66 6.14 11.15
N LEU A 3 28.03 4.96 11.27
CA LEU A 3 26.57 4.81 11.14
C LEU A 3 25.76 5.58 12.21
N ILE A 4 26.26 5.59 13.46
CA ILE A 4 25.61 6.30 14.58
C ILE A 4 25.67 7.81 14.37
N VAL A 5 26.79 8.31 13.84
CA VAL A 5 26.95 9.73 13.51
C VAL A 5 26.00 10.13 12.37
N LEU A 6 25.79 9.26 11.38
CA LEU A 6 24.87 9.51 10.26
C LEU A 6 23.40 9.60 10.73
N ILE A 7 22.99 8.67 11.60
CA ILE A 7 21.63 8.66 12.20
C ILE A 7 21.42 9.91 13.07
N ALA A 8 22.41 10.29 13.87
CA ALA A 8 22.34 11.51 14.68
C ALA A 8 22.21 12.78 13.82
N LEU A 9 22.91 12.82 12.67
CA LEU A 9 22.81 13.94 11.73
C LEU A 9 21.42 14.02 11.10
N LEU A 10 20.85 12.87 10.69
CA LEU A 10 19.49 12.80 10.14
C LEU A 10 18.42 13.18 11.17
N MET A 11 18.56 12.76 12.43
CA MET A 11 17.65 13.18 13.50
C MET A 11 17.75 14.68 13.79
N LEU A 12 18.95 15.26 13.70
CA LEU A 12 19.14 16.69 13.88
C LEU A 12 18.52 17.50 12.73
N THR A 13 18.70 17.08 11.48
CA THR A 13 18.08 17.77 10.32
C THR A 13 16.56 17.65 10.36
N PHE A 14 16.03 16.49 10.71
CA PHE A 14 14.59 16.30 10.91
C PHE A 14 14.05 17.18 12.04
N SER A 15 14.76 17.28 13.16
CA SER A 15 14.38 18.15 14.28
C SER A 15 14.38 19.64 13.90
N LEU A 16 15.37 20.09 13.14
CA LEU A 16 15.45 21.46 12.63
C LEU A 16 14.33 21.76 11.63
N TYR A 17 14.02 20.80 10.76
CA TYR A 17 12.90 20.90 9.83
C TYR A 17 11.56 21.03 10.56
N GLN A 18 11.28 20.17 11.55
CA GLN A 18 10.06 20.22 12.35
C GLN A 18 9.89 21.56 13.09
N LYS A 19 10.97 22.08 13.68
CA LYS A 19 10.96 23.41 14.31
C LYS A 19 10.65 24.52 13.31
N THR A 20 11.25 24.46 12.13
CA THR A 20 11.05 25.49 11.09
C THR A 20 9.60 25.47 10.59
N LYS A 21 9.03 24.27 10.40
CA LYS A 21 7.62 24.08 10.02
C LYS A 21 6.66 24.62 11.08
N SER A 22 6.87 24.27 12.35
CA SER A 22 6.05 24.79 13.47
C SER A 22 6.09 26.31 13.55
N VAL A 23 7.25 26.94 13.37
CA VAL A 23 7.37 28.40 13.36
C VAL A 23 6.63 29.03 12.17
N GLN A 24 6.68 28.40 10.99
CA GLN A 24 5.93 28.87 9.81
C GLN A 24 4.41 28.78 10.04
N GLU A 25 3.93 27.70 10.65
CA GLU A 25 2.52 27.50 10.98
C GLU A 25 2.03 28.53 12.02
N ASP A 26 2.82 28.77 13.07
CA ASP A 26 2.53 29.77 14.10
C ASP A 26 2.50 31.19 13.52
N LEU A 27 3.48 31.56 12.69
CA LEU A 27 3.51 32.85 12.01
C LEU A 27 2.31 33.04 11.09
N THR A 28 1.90 31.99 10.38
CA THR A 28 0.72 32.03 9.50
C THR A 28 -0.56 32.22 10.32
N ALA A 29 -0.69 31.53 11.46
CA ALA A 29 -1.82 31.71 12.37
C ALA A 29 -1.86 33.11 13.01
N ILE A 30 -0.70 33.68 13.35
CA ILE A 30 -0.60 35.06 13.85
C ILE A 30 -0.99 36.06 12.75
N ARG A 31 -0.49 35.89 11.52
CA ARG A 31 -0.83 36.76 10.37
C ARG A 31 -2.32 36.69 10.04
N GLU A 32 -2.95 35.53 10.13
CA GLU A 32 -4.40 35.38 9.98
C GLU A 32 -5.15 36.18 11.04
N LYS A 33 -4.81 36.01 12.32
CA LYS A 33 -5.46 36.74 13.43
C LYS A 33 -5.31 38.26 13.30
N LEU A 34 -4.23 38.73 12.68
CA LEU A 34 -3.96 40.13 12.41
C LEU A 34 -4.56 40.63 11.09
N GLY A 35 -5.20 39.76 10.29
CA GLY A 35 -5.74 40.12 8.97
C GLY A 35 -4.67 40.45 7.92
N LEU A 36 -3.46 39.92 8.09
CA LEU A 36 -2.27 40.17 7.24
C LEU A 36 -1.99 39.04 6.25
N LEU A 37 -2.95 38.11 6.08
CA LEU A 37 -2.87 37.12 5.03
C LEU A 37 -3.13 37.78 3.68
N ARG A 38 -2.37 37.37 2.67
CA ARG A 38 -2.66 37.75 1.30
C ARG A 38 -3.92 36.99 0.83
N PRO A 39 -4.69 37.53 -0.14
CA PRO A 39 -5.90 36.88 -0.64
C PRO A 39 -5.69 35.42 -1.08
N GLU A 40 -4.54 35.12 -1.68
CA GLU A 40 -4.17 33.76 -2.07
C GLU A 40 -3.95 32.80 -0.87
N GLU A 41 -3.35 33.29 0.22
CA GLU A 41 -3.09 32.51 1.44
C GLU A 41 -4.39 32.25 2.21
N LEU A 42 -5.36 33.17 2.11
CA LEU A 42 -6.70 33.02 2.68
C LEU A 42 -7.50 31.95 1.92
N ALA A 43 -7.51 32.02 0.58
CA ALA A 43 -8.21 31.06 -0.27
C ALA A 43 -7.68 29.62 -0.09
N GLU A 44 -6.35 29.47 0.01
CA GLU A 44 -5.72 28.17 0.27
C GLU A 44 -6.15 27.58 1.64
N ARG A 45 -6.28 28.43 2.66
CA ARG A 45 -6.76 28.00 3.98
C ARG A 45 -8.24 27.65 3.99
N GLU A 46 -9.08 28.42 3.31
CA GLU A 46 -10.50 28.11 3.19
C GLU A 46 -10.71 26.77 2.48
N LEU A 47 -9.95 26.51 1.41
CA LEU A 47 -9.95 25.22 0.72
C LEU A 47 -9.52 24.09 1.65
N LYS A 48 -8.42 24.27 2.39
CA LYS A 48 -7.94 23.24 3.33
C LYS A 48 -8.96 22.94 4.44
N ARG A 49 -9.62 23.96 4.99
CA ARG A 49 -10.69 23.78 5.98
C ARG A 49 -11.90 23.03 5.40
N ALA A 50 -12.31 23.39 4.18
CA ALA A 50 -13.41 22.71 3.49
C ALA A 50 -13.10 21.21 3.28
N MET A 51 -11.87 20.89 2.85
CA MET A 51 -11.42 19.51 2.70
C MET A 51 -11.37 18.75 4.04
N GLU A 52 -10.91 19.39 5.12
CA GLU A 52 -10.91 18.77 6.46
C GLU A 52 -12.32 18.53 7.01
N GLU A 53 -13.28 19.42 6.75
CA GLU A 53 -14.68 19.20 7.13
C GLU A 53 -15.35 18.11 6.31
N GLU A 54 -15.08 18.05 5.00
CA GLU A 54 -15.58 16.99 4.12
C GLU A 54 -15.04 15.61 4.55
N ALA A 55 -13.75 15.52 4.89
CA ALA A 55 -13.14 14.30 5.41
C ALA A 55 -13.82 13.84 6.72
N LYS A 56 -14.08 14.77 7.66
CA LYS A 56 -14.80 14.46 8.92
C LYS A 56 -16.25 14.04 8.69
N LEU A 57 -16.90 14.56 7.66
CA LEU A 57 -18.28 14.19 7.31
C LEU A 57 -18.30 12.77 6.72
N ALA A 58 -17.37 12.45 5.83
CA ALA A 58 -17.22 11.11 5.25
C ALA A 58 -16.91 10.04 6.33
N GLU A 59 -16.11 10.39 7.34
CA GLU A 59 -15.82 9.51 8.48
C GLU A 59 -17.07 9.27 9.35
N ARG A 60 -17.96 10.27 9.50
CA ARG A 60 -19.25 10.13 10.20
C ARG A 60 -20.28 9.32 9.41
N GLU A 61 -20.33 9.47 8.10
CA GLU A 61 -21.27 8.74 7.23
C GLU A 61 -20.90 7.26 7.04
N THR A 62 -19.64 6.90 7.27
CA THR A 62 -19.15 5.51 7.21
C THR A 62 -19.19 4.77 8.54
N HIS A 63 -19.58 5.45 9.63
CA HIS A 63 -19.78 4.87 10.96
C HIS A 63 -21.09 4.08 11.00
N ASP A 64 -20.98 2.77 10.78
CA ASP A 64 -22.08 1.81 10.90
C ASP A 64 -22.01 1.13 12.29
N PRO A 65 -22.90 1.50 13.22
CA PRO A 65 -22.88 0.97 14.59
C PRO A 65 -23.20 -0.53 14.67
N GLU A 66 -23.88 -1.11 13.68
CA GLU A 66 -24.10 -2.56 13.62
C GLU A 66 -22.80 -3.29 13.26
N LEU A 67 -22.00 -2.71 12.36
CA LEU A 67 -20.71 -3.26 11.99
C LEU A 67 -19.67 -3.15 13.11
N GLU A 68 -19.71 -2.08 13.90
CA GLU A 68 -18.88 -1.97 15.11
C GLU A 68 -19.28 -2.95 16.20
N ALA A 69 -20.58 -3.22 16.37
CA ALA A 69 -21.06 -4.24 17.29
C ALA A 69 -20.60 -5.64 16.84
N TYR A 70 -20.68 -5.93 15.53
CA TYR A 70 -20.23 -7.18 14.96
C TYR A 70 -18.71 -7.38 15.08
N ASN A 71 -17.91 -6.34 14.82
CA ASN A 71 -16.45 -6.41 15.00
C ASN A 71 -16.07 -6.64 16.47
N ARG A 72 -16.80 -6.02 17.41
CA ARG A 72 -16.59 -6.24 18.84
C ARG A 72 -16.92 -7.67 19.26
N GLU A 73 -18.01 -8.23 18.73
CA GLU A 73 -18.38 -9.63 18.98
C GLU A 73 -17.30 -10.61 18.46
N ILE A 74 -16.72 -10.34 17.29
CA ILE A 74 -15.60 -11.11 16.74
C ILE A 74 -14.34 -10.98 17.63
N GLU A 75 -14.01 -9.77 18.08
CA GLU A 75 -12.86 -9.55 18.96
C GLU A 75 -13.04 -10.28 20.30
N GLU A 76 -14.23 -10.22 20.90
CA GLU A 76 -14.57 -10.96 22.12
C GLU A 76 -14.53 -12.48 21.92
N GLU A 77 -14.94 -13.00 20.75
CA GLU A 77 -14.83 -14.42 20.41
C GLU A 77 -13.38 -14.85 20.21
N LEU A 78 -12.56 -14.02 19.56
CA LEU A 78 -11.12 -14.26 19.38
C LEU A 78 -10.34 -14.24 20.69
N GLU A 79 -10.70 -13.37 21.63
CA GLU A 79 -10.15 -13.36 22.99
C GLU A 79 -10.58 -14.59 23.78
N ARG A 80 -11.84 -15.03 23.65
CA ARG A 80 -12.35 -16.27 24.27
C ARG A 80 -11.64 -17.52 23.73
N MET A 81 -11.22 -17.50 22.46
CA MET A 81 -10.39 -18.54 21.85
C MET A 81 -8.91 -18.46 22.27
N HIS A 82 -8.48 -17.37 22.91
CA HIS A 82 -7.10 -17.16 23.40
C HIS A 82 -6.94 -17.30 24.92
N GLU A 83 -7.94 -17.83 25.63
CA GLU A 83 -7.72 -18.26 27.01
C GLU A 83 -6.63 -19.35 27.05
N PRO A 84 -5.58 -19.20 27.88
CA PRO A 84 -4.47 -20.14 27.91
C PRO A 84 -4.94 -21.45 28.57
N GLU A 85 -5.01 -22.54 27.80
CA GLU A 85 -5.13 -23.87 28.40
C GLU A 85 -3.92 -24.11 29.31
N GLU A 86 -4.19 -24.21 30.61
CA GLU A 86 -3.21 -24.66 31.59
C GLU A 86 -2.66 -26.03 31.20
N SER A 87 -1.33 -26.11 31.32
CA SER A 87 -0.46 -27.22 31.04
C SER A 87 -1.03 -28.62 31.37
N VAL A 88 -1.11 -29.47 30.35
CA VAL A 88 -0.83 -30.90 30.50
C VAL A 88 0.37 -31.26 29.63
N SER A 89 1.44 -31.60 30.35
CA SER A 89 2.67 -32.19 29.84
C SER A 89 2.38 -33.48 29.07
N SER A 90 2.76 -33.52 27.80
CA SER A 90 3.27 -34.75 27.17
C SER A 90 4.03 -34.40 25.90
N ALA A 91 5.24 -34.94 25.81
CA ALA A 91 6.13 -34.83 24.68
C ALA A 91 5.45 -35.31 23.39
N ASP A 92 5.34 -34.44 22.39
CA ASP A 92 5.64 -34.82 21.01
C ASP A 92 6.01 -33.59 20.17
N GLY A 93 6.95 -33.77 19.26
CA GLY A 93 7.58 -32.68 18.52
C GLY A 93 6.63 -32.03 17.50
N SER A 94 6.38 -30.72 17.66
CA SER A 94 5.94 -29.83 16.57
C SER A 94 6.41 -28.40 16.88
N GLY A 95 7.19 -27.83 15.97
CA GLY A 95 7.94 -26.57 16.17
C GLY A 95 7.07 -25.30 16.18
N PRO A 96 7.71 -24.12 16.41
CA PRO A 96 7.01 -22.82 16.43
C PRO A 96 6.36 -22.54 15.07
N GLY A 97 5.11 -22.03 15.09
CA GLY A 97 4.36 -21.71 13.87
C GLY A 97 5.17 -20.81 12.92
N ALA A 98 5.16 -21.15 11.64
CA ALA A 98 5.96 -20.49 10.61
C ALA A 98 5.76 -18.96 10.63
N GLN A 99 6.85 -18.21 10.71
CA GLN A 99 6.81 -16.76 10.92
C GLN A 99 6.86 -16.00 9.60
N VAL A 100 5.85 -15.15 9.35
CA VAL A 100 5.87 -14.22 8.21
C VAL A 100 6.68 -12.97 8.54
N ARG A 101 7.59 -12.57 7.65
CA ARG A 101 8.38 -11.33 7.76
C ARG A 101 8.41 -10.58 6.44
N LEU A 102 8.51 -9.25 6.51
CA LEU A 102 8.78 -8.40 5.35
C LEU A 102 10.23 -7.90 5.39
N VAL A 103 10.97 -8.19 4.32
CA VAL A 103 12.39 -7.82 4.15
C VAL A 103 12.55 -6.99 2.87
N PRO A 104 13.29 -5.87 2.87
CA PRO A 104 13.51 -5.10 1.65
C PRO A 104 14.12 -5.93 0.51
N ALA A 105 13.65 -5.73 -0.71
CA ALA A 105 14.28 -6.26 -1.91
C ALA A 105 15.28 -5.24 -2.49
N ALA A 106 16.36 -5.73 -3.11
CA ALA A 106 17.39 -4.92 -3.72
C ALA A 106 17.23 -4.84 -5.25
N VAL A 107 17.99 -3.97 -5.93
CA VAL A 107 17.90 -3.83 -7.40
C VAL A 107 18.26 -5.14 -8.12
N GLU A 108 19.15 -5.93 -7.53
CA GLU A 108 19.58 -7.24 -8.02
C GLU A 108 18.42 -8.27 -8.03
N ASP A 109 17.38 -8.03 -7.23
CA ASP A 109 16.19 -8.87 -7.16
C ASP A 109 15.21 -8.64 -8.32
N ALA A 110 15.41 -7.59 -9.14
CA ALA A 110 14.50 -7.20 -10.21
C ALA A 110 14.12 -8.36 -11.16
N PRO A 111 15.04 -9.27 -11.59
CA PRO A 111 14.67 -10.41 -12.42
C PRO A 111 13.66 -11.35 -11.76
N ARG A 112 13.82 -11.62 -10.46
CA ARG A 112 12.90 -12.50 -9.73
C ARG A 112 11.55 -11.84 -9.49
N LEU A 113 11.55 -10.54 -9.16
CA LEU A 113 10.33 -9.75 -9.01
C LEU A 113 9.55 -9.66 -10.34
N ALA A 114 10.25 -9.52 -11.47
CA ALA A 114 9.64 -9.50 -12.79
C ALA A 114 8.94 -10.83 -13.14
N GLN A 115 9.58 -11.97 -12.82
CA GLN A 115 8.97 -13.29 -12.99
C GLN A 115 7.72 -13.46 -12.12
N MET A 116 7.79 -13.06 -10.84
CA MET A 116 6.62 -13.10 -9.96
C MET A 116 5.51 -12.17 -10.46
N ASN A 117 5.87 -11.03 -11.06
CA ASN A 117 4.90 -10.12 -11.60
C ASN A 117 4.26 -10.62 -12.90
N ARG A 118 4.98 -11.36 -13.75
CA ARG A 118 4.39 -12.11 -14.87
C ARG A 118 3.30 -13.05 -14.36
N MET A 119 3.61 -13.87 -13.35
CA MET A 119 2.64 -14.79 -12.74
C MET A 119 1.45 -14.05 -12.14
N LEU A 120 1.67 -12.89 -11.50
CA LEU A 120 0.59 -12.04 -10.99
C LEU A 120 -0.32 -11.57 -12.14
N ILE A 121 0.24 -11.02 -13.22
CA ILE A 121 -0.53 -10.54 -14.38
C ILE A 121 -1.41 -11.64 -14.98
N GLU A 122 -0.86 -12.86 -15.09
CA GLU A 122 -1.59 -14.04 -15.56
C GLU A 122 -2.76 -14.39 -14.63
N ASP A 123 -2.51 -14.44 -13.32
CA ASP A 123 -3.49 -14.81 -12.31
C ASP A 123 -4.62 -13.77 -12.19
N GLU A 124 -4.30 -12.49 -12.36
CA GLU A 124 -5.26 -11.38 -12.36
C GLU A 124 -6.07 -11.28 -13.68
N ARG A 125 -5.68 -12.05 -14.70
CA ARG A 125 -6.17 -11.93 -16.09
C ARG A 125 -6.05 -10.51 -16.62
N SER A 126 -4.97 -9.83 -16.25
CA SER A 126 -4.71 -8.45 -16.65
C SER A 126 -4.35 -8.38 -18.13
N SER A 127 -4.88 -7.39 -18.85
CA SER A 127 -4.58 -7.14 -20.27
C SER A 127 -3.23 -6.44 -20.49
N ASN A 128 -2.27 -6.59 -19.56
CA ASN A 128 -0.98 -5.92 -19.65
C ASN A 128 -0.14 -6.57 -20.77
N PRO A 129 0.24 -5.83 -21.82
CA PRO A 129 0.93 -6.39 -22.98
C PRO A 129 2.44 -6.57 -22.79
N MET A 130 3.01 -6.16 -21.65
CA MET A 130 4.47 -6.12 -21.47
C MET A 130 5.16 -7.47 -21.65
N SER A 131 6.33 -7.47 -22.29
CA SER A 131 7.27 -8.60 -22.37
C SER A 131 8.02 -8.80 -21.04
N ASP A 132 8.75 -9.91 -20.92
CA ASP A 132 9.54 -10.20 -19.72
C ASP A 132 10.67 -9.19 -19.51
N GLU A 133 11.29 -8.73 -20.59
CA GLU A 133 12.30 -7.66 -20.57
C GLU A 133 11.69 -6.32 -20.11
N GLU A 134 10.49 -5.97 -20.58
CA GLU A 134 9.79 -4.77 -20.15
C GLU A 134 9.37 -4.84 -18.69
N LEU A 135 8.96 -6.01 -18.20
CA LEU A 135 8.67 -6.24 -16.78
C LEU A 135 9.93 -6.13 -15.92
N LEU A 136 11.07 -6.65 -16.39
CA LEU A 136 12.36 -6.50 -15.72
C LEU A 136 12.76 -5.02 -15.62
N GLU A 137 12.70 -4.30 -16.73
CA GLU A 137 13.08 -2.88 -16.75
C GLU A 137 12.15 -2.05 -15.86
N ARG A 138 10.85 -2.37 -15.85
CA ARG A 138 9.89 -1.74 -14.93
C ARG A 138 10.23 -2.00 -13.47
N MET A 139 10.59 -3.23 -13.10
CA MET A 139 11.00 -3.55 -11.73
C MET A 139 12.27 -2.79 -11.33
N ARG A 140 13.27 -2.72 -12.22
CA ARG A 140 14.47 -1.92 -11.99
C ARG A 140 14.12 -0.45 -11.79
N GLY A 141 13.26 0.11 -12.65
CA GLY A 141 12.80 1.48 -12.54
C GLY A 141 12.15 1.79 -11.19
N TRP A 142 11.32 0.88 -10.67
CA TRP A 142 10.76 1.03 -9.32
C TRP A 142 11.82 0.92 -8.22
N LEU A 143 12.70 -0.07 -8.27
CA LEU A 143 13.72 -0.28 -7.24
C LEU A 143 14.82 0.80 -7.20
N LEU A 144 15.06 1.46 -8.34
CA LEU A 144 15.96 2.61 -8.44
C LEU A 144 15.27 3.93 -8.08
N SER A 145 13.94 3.97 -8.07
CA SER A 145 13.19 5.15 -7.64
C SER A 145 13.16 5.26 -6.11
N GLU A 146 13.09 6.48 -5.60
CA GLU A 146 12.83 6.71 -4.17
C GLU A 146 11.34 6.60 -3.82
N GLU A 147 10.45 6.53 -4.83
CA GLU A 147 9.00 6.46 -4.62
C GLU A 147 8.51 5.06 -4.30
N TRP A 148 9.07 4.04 -4.94
CA TRP A 148 8.58 2.67 -4.86
C TRP A 148 9.51 1.76 -4.05
N HIS A 149 8.92 0.94 -3.21
CA HIS A 149 9.62 0.00 -2.36
C HIS A 149 9.06 -1.39 -2.53
N ALA A 150 9.94 -2.35 -2.85
CA ALA A 150 9.60 -3.76 -2.86
C ALA A 150 10.09 -4.43 -1.57
N GLN A 151 9.27 -5.30 -1.00
CA GLN A 151 9.60 -6.14 0.13
C GLN A 151 9.32 -7.60 -0.21
N TRP A 152 10.27 -8.48 0.07
CA TRP A 152 10.07 -9.91 0.11
C TRP A 152 9.17 -10.30 1.27
N ILE A 153 8.20 -11.15 0.98
CA ILE A 153 7.40 -11.85 1.99
C ILE A 153 8.14 -13.15 2.29
N MET A 154 8.75 -13.23 3.47
CA MET A 154 9.48 -14.39 3.93
C MET A 154 8.57 -15.23 4.82
N LEU A 155 8.47 -16.53 4.53
CA LEU A 155 7.94 -17.54 5.43
C LEU A 155 9.13 -18.30 6.00
N ASP A 156 9.44 -18.06 7.27
CA ASP A 156 10.70 -18.46 7.89
C ASP A 156 11.90 -17.94 7.06
N GLU A 157 12.67 -18.84 6.44
CA GLU A 157 13.83 -18.53 5.62
C GLU A 157 13.56 -18.66 4.10
N ARG A 158 12.31 -18.90 3.70
CA ARG A 158 11.92 -19.05 2.30
C ARG A 158 11.14 -17.83 1.82
N THR A 159 11.45 -17.35 0.61
CA THR A 159 10.63 -16.33 -0.04
C THR A 159 9.30 -16.96 -0.46
N ALA A 160 8.19 -16.44 0.06
CA ALA A 160 6.83 -16.87 -0.27
C ALA A 160 6.13 -15.91 -1.23
N GLY A 161 6.70 -14.73 -1.50
CA GLY A 161 6.08 -13.71 -2.35
C GLY A 161 6.75 -12.34 -2.23
N TYR A 162 6.10 -11.31 -2.76
CA TYR A 162 6.54 -9.93 -2.63
C TYR A 162 5.38 -8.95 -2.47
N LEU A 163 5.69 -7.79 -1.92
CA LEU A 163 4.82 -6.63 -1.76
C LEU A 163 5.52 -5.41 -2.36
N LEU A 164 4.89 -4.74 -3.32
CA LEU A 164 5.35 -3.47 -3.89
C LEU A 164 4.41 -2.36 -3.43
N HIS A 165 4.98 -1.34 -2.80
CA HIS A 165 4.23 -0.24 -2.23
C HIS A 165 4.96 1.09 -2.39
N ARG A 166 4.24 2.18 -2.14
CA ARG A 166 4.81 3.52 -1.97
C ARG A 166 4.15 4.22 -0.79
N ARG A 167 4.80 5.29 -0.34
CA ARG A 167 4.28 6.19 0.70
C ARG A 167 4.33 7.63 0.19
N SER A 168 3.29 8.39 0.48
CA SER A 168 3.28 9.84 0.25
C SER A 168 3.75 10.60 1.49
N GLU A 169 4.12 11.86 1.30
CA GLU A 169 4.66 12.72 2.37
C GLU A 169 3.65 12.97 3.51
N ASP A 170 2.36 12.90 3.21
CA ASP A 170 1.25 13.00 4.17
C ASP A 170 1.05 11.72 5.01
N GLY A 171 1.85 10.68 4.74
CA GLY A 171 1.84 9.42 5.48
C GLY A 171 0.97 8.33 4.87
N ASN A 172 0.15 8.64 3.86
CA ASN A 172 -0.71 7.65 3.19
C ASN A 172 0.12 6.62 2.41
N GLY A 173 -0.37 5.39 2.39
CA GLY A 173 0.24 4.25 1.71
C GLY A 173 -0.52 3.85 0.45
N GLN A 174 0.20 3.31 -0.53
CA GLN A 174 -0.40 2.60 -1.64
C GLN A 174 0.30 1.28 -1.85
N ILE A 175 -0.44 0.17 -1.75
CA ILE A 175 0.02 -1.12 -2.21
C ILE A 175 -0.34 -1.24 -3.69
N ARG A 176 0.68 -1.35 -4.53
CA ARG A 176 0.51 -1.49 -5.98
C ARG A 176 0.42 -2.95 -6.40
N GLN A 177 1.22 -3.80 -5.78
CA GLN A 177 1.25 -5.23 -6.09
C GLN A 177 1.46 -6.03 -4.82
N LEU A 178 0.69 -7.11 -4.69
CA LEU A 178 0.93 -8.16 -3.72
C LEU A 178 0.86 -9.48 -4.46
N PHE A 179 1.92 -10.26 -4.35
CA PHE A 179 1.96 -11.61 -4.90
C PHE A 179 2.42 -12.58 -3.84
N VAL A 180 1.70 -13.69 -3.70
CA VAL A 180 2.12 -14.86 -2.92
C VAL A 180 2.22 -16.01 -3.91
N GLU A 181 3.32 -16.76 -3.87
CA GLU A 181 3.53 -17.93 -4.71
C GLU A 181 2.36 -18.90 -4.58
N ARG A 182 1.95 -19.52 -5.70
CA ARG A 182 0.73 -20.34 -5.79
C ARG A 182 0.68 -21.44 -4.72
N GLN A 183 1.82 -22.06 -4.43
CA GLN A 183 1.99 -23.11 -3.40
C GLN A 183 1.82 -22.64 -1.94
N HIS A 184 1.87 -21.33 -1.71
CA HIS A 184 1.76 -20.70 -0.40
C HIS A 184 0.46 -19.91 -0.22
N ARG A 185 -0.50 -20.03 -1.16
CA ARG A 185 -1.80 -19.34 -1.06
C ARG A 185 -2.75 -20.06 -0.11
N ARG A 186 -3.78 -19.34 0.34
CA ARG A 186 -4.85 -19.83 1.22
C ARG A 186 -4.36 -20.32 2.60
N SER A 187 -3.16 -19.93 3.02
CA SER A 187 -2.57 -20.23 4.32
C SER A 187 -2.43 -18.98 5.23
N GLY A 188 -3.07 -17.87 4.87
CA GLY A 188 -3.02 -16.62 5.63
C GLY A 188 -1.76 -15.77 5.44
N ILE A 189 -0.74 -16.24 4.68
CA ILE A 189 0.53 -15.50 4.49
C ILE A 189 0.32 -14.09 3.92
N GLY A 190 -0.53 -13.96 2.89
CA GLY A 190 -0.83 -12.66 2.30
C GLY A 190 -1.50 -11.68 3.28
N GLN A 191 -2.43 -12.17 4.11
CA GLN A 191 -3.11 -11.36 5.12
C GLN A 191 -2.12 -10.92 6.21
N GLN A 192 -1.24 -11.82 6.66
CA GLN A 192 -0.20 -11.48 7.63
C GLN A 192 0.80 -10.46 7.08
N ALA A 193 1.21 -10.60 5.81
CA ALA A 193 2.08 -9.63 5.15
C ALA A 193 1.42 -8.24 5.06
N VAL A 194 0.14 -8.18 4.70
CA VAL A 194 -0.62 -6.92 4.65
C VAL A 194 -0.77 -6.31 6.05
N ARG A 195 -1.09 -7.11 7.07
CA ARG A 195 -1.15 -6.63 8.47
C ARG A 195 0.19 -6.06 8.92
N LEU A 196 1.29 -6.78 8.72
CA LEU A 196 2.64 -6.30 9.06
C LEU A 196 3.00 -5.01 8.32
N TYR A 197 2.55 -4.87 7.07
CA TYR A 197 2.72 -3.62 6.33
C TYR A 197 1.89 -2.51 6.98
N VAL A 198 0.58 -2.69 7.15
CA VAL A 198 -0.31 -1.68 7.73
C VAL A 198 0.15 -1.26 9.13
N ASP A 199 0.47 -2.20 10.02
CA ASP A 199 0.90 -1.92 11.41
C ASP A 199 2.19 -1.08 11.45
N ARG A 200 3.13 -1.30 10.53
CA ARG A 200 4.36 -0.50 10.42
C ARG A 200 4.11 0.91 9.89
N HIS A 201 3.01 1.11 9.16
CA HIS A 201 2.66 2.37 8.50
C HIS A 201 1.56 3.13 9.24
N ALA A 202 0.84 2.47 10.14
CA ALA A 202 -0.29 3.02 10.87
C ALA A 202 0.19 4.15 11.77
N SER A 203 -0.10 5.37 11.33
CA SER A 203 -0.18 6.55 12.18
C SER A 203 -1.63 7.02 12.22
N ALA A 204 -2.03 7.75 13.27
CA ALA A 204 -3.38 8.27 13.37
C ALA A 204 -3.70 9.11 12.12
N GLY A 205 -4.79 8.76 11.41
CA GLY A 205 -5.27 9.48 10.24
C GLY A 205 -4.60 9.14 8.89
N THR A 206 -3.77 8.09 8.81
CA THR A 206 -3.20 7.63 7.53
C THR A 206 -3.95 6.43 6.96
N GLU A 207 -4.19 6.43 5.65
CA GLU A 207 -4.88 5.38 4.91
C GLU A 207 -3.93 4.57 4.04
N VAL A 208 -4.32 3.33 3.73
CA VAL A 208 -3.63 2.49 2.74
C VAL A 208 -4.60 2.16 1.62
N THR A 209 -4.20 2.41 0.38
CA THR A 209 -5.02 2.17 -0.81
C THR A 209 -4.49 1.03 -1.68
N VAL A 210 -5.41 0.35 -2.37
CA VAL A 210 -5.14 -0.69 -3.36
C VAL A 210 -6.04 -0.47 -4.58
N ASP A 211 -5.50 -0.69 -5.78
CA ASP A 211 -6.29 -0.77 -7.01
C ASP A 211 -6.53 -2.26 -7.32
N VAL A 212 -7.79 -2.67 -7.48
CA VAL A 212 -8.16 -4.05 -7.84
C VAL A 212 -8.91 -4.03 -9.17
N LEU A 213 -8.49 -4.87 -10.12
CA LEU A 213 -9.18 -5.00 -11.40
C LEU A 213 -10.56 -5.64 -11.19
N GLU A 214 -11.58 -5.12 -11.86
CA GLU A 214 -12.94 -5.69 -11.86
C GLU A 214 -12.94 -7.14 -12.36
N SER A 215 -12.03 -7.49 -13.26
CA SER A 215 -11.82 -8.86 -13.75
C SER A 215 -11.21 -9.83 -12.73
N ASN A 216 -10.81 -9.35 -11.55
CA ASN A 216 -10.15 -10.13 -10.51
C ASN A 216 -11.00 -10.24 -9.22
N PRO A 217 -12.09 -11.03 -9.23
CA PRO A 217 -12.96 -11.19 -8.05
C PRO A 217 -12.25 -11.90 -6.88
N GLU A 218 -11.27 -12.76 -7.15
CA GLU A 218 -10.47 -13.41 -6.10
C GLU A 218 -9.59 -12.41 -5.36
N GLY A 219 -8.94 -11.50 -6.08
CA GLY A 219 -8.21 -10.39 -5.50
C GLY A 219 -9.12 -9.49 -4.67
N MET A 220 -10.32 -9.15 -5.16
CA MET A 220 -11.29 -8.37 -4.41
C MET A 220 -11.70 -9.05 -3.10
N ALA A 221 -11.97 -10.36 -3.13
CA ALA A 221 -12.29 -11.13 -1.93
C ALA A 221 -11.11 -11.16 -0.94
N PHE A 222 -9.89 -11.32 -1.43
CA PHE A 222 -8.69 -11.24 -0.61
C PHE A 222 -8.58 -9.88 0.10
N TRP A 223 -8.66 -8.77 -0.62
CA TRP A 223 -8.50 -7.44 -0.03
C TRP A 223 -9.58 -7.13 1.02
N ARG A 224 -10.84 -7.54 0.76
CA ARG A 224 -11.91 -7.46 1.76
C ARG A 224 -11.60 -8.25 3.02
N SER A 225 -11.10 -9.47 2.88
CA SER A 225 -10.69 -10.30 4.03
C SER A 225 -9.50 -9.72 4.80
N ALA A 226 -8.73 -8.83 4.18
CA ALA A 226 -7.63 -8.10 4.81
C ALA A 226 -8.06 -6.74 5.40
N GLY A 227 -9.37 -6.45 5.46
CA GLY A 227 -9.92 -5.24 6.06
C GLY A 227 -10.14 -4.05 5.12
N PHE A 228 -9.80 -4.20 3.83
CA PHE A 228 -10.01 -3.11 2.85
C PHE A 228 -11.47 -3.01 2.44
N ARG A 229 -11.93 -1.78 2.25
CA ARG A 229 -13.29 -1.48 1.77
C ARG A 229 -13.23 -0.82 0.39
N PRO A 230 -14.23 -1.04 -0.47
CA PRO A 230 -14.35 -0.26 -1.71
C PRO A 230 -14.47 1.23 -1.38
N TYR A 231 -13.67 2.05 -2.04
CA TYR A 231 -13.66 3.50 -1.86
C TYR A 231 -14.00 4.26 -3.15
N SER A 232 -13.47 3.82 -4.29
CA SER A 232 -13.74 4.43 -5.59
C SER A 232 -13.87 3.39 -6.71
N THR A 233 -14.53 3.77 -7.81
CA THR A 233 -14.60 2.96 -9.03
C THR A 233 -14.01 3.73 -10.20
N ARG A 234 -12.99 3.16 -10.84
CA ARG A 234 -12.34 3.74 -12.02
C ARG A 234 -12.90 3.10 -13.29
N LEU A 235 -13.50 3.90 -14.16
CA LEU A 235 -14.07 3.45 -15.43
C LEU A 235 -13.13 3.74 -16.60
N LYS A 236 -13.14 2.88 -17.63
CA LYS A 236 -12.40 3.07 -18.88
C LYS A 236 -13.34 2.94 -20.07
N ARG A 237 -13.24 3.86 -21.04
CA ARG A 237 -13.91 3.77 -22.34
C ARG A 237 -12.86 3.54 -23.43
N PRO A 238 -12.91 2.44 -24.20
CA PRO A 238 -12.03 2.25 -25.33
C PRO A 238 -12.23 3.37 -26.35
N THR A 239 -11.16 4.06 -26.73
CA THR A 239 -11.15 4.92 -27.90
C THR A 239 -10.67 4.11 -29.09
N LYS A 240 -11.18 4.37 -30.31
CA LYS A 240 -10.63 3.76 -31.52
C LYS A 240 -9.12 4.03 -31.56
N SER A 241 -8.32 2.97 -31.60
CA SER A 241 -6.88 3.08 -31.77
C SER A 241 -6.57 3.81 -33.08
N ALA A 242 -5.59 4.71 -33.08
CA ALA A 242 -5.07 5.34 -34.29
C ALA A 242 -4.23 4.36 -35.17
N ALA A 243 -4.57 3.07 -35.17
CA ALA A 243 -3.90 2.02 -35.94
C ALA A 243 -4.64 1.73 -37.26
N GLY A 244 -5.06 2.79 -37.96
CA GLY A 244 -5.83 2.70 -39.21
C GLY A 244 -5.43 3.76 -40.24
N LYS A 245 -4.13 4.04 -40.38
CA LYS A 245 -3.62 4.91 -41.46
C LYS A 245 -2.59 4.28 -42.41
N ASN A 246 -2.13 3.04 -42.19
CA ASN A 246 -1.13 2.40 -43.07
C ASN A 246 -1.64 1.19 -43.87
N ALA A 247 -2.96 1.08 -44.12
CA ALA A 247 -3.53 0.01 -44.93
C ALA A 247 -4.25 0.51 -46.20
N ALA A 248 -3.99 1.75 -46.63
CA ALA A 248 -4.63 2.35 -47.81
C ALA A 248 -3.63 2.78 -48.91
N GLU A 249 -2.37 2.35 -48.86
CA GLU A 249 -1.36 2.64 -49.90
C GLU A 249 -0.71 1.37 -50.49
N SER A 250 -1.38 0.21 -50.43
CA SER A 250 -0.87 -1.03 -51.07
C SER A 250 -1.87 -1.74 -52.01
N GLU A 251 -2.96 -1.09 -52.38
CA GLU A 251 -3.89 -1.61 -53.43
C GLU A 251 -3.86 -0.77 -54.73
N GLU A 252 -2.79 0.00 -54.97
CA GLU A 252 -2.58 0.70 -56.24
C GLU A 252 -1.19 0.38 -56.84
N GLU A 253 -0.77 -0.89 -56.78
CA GLU A 253 0.30 -1.41 -57.64
C GLU A 253 0.25 -2.96 -57.70
N GLN A 254 -0.75 -3.48 -58.43
CA GLN A 254 -0.66 -4.74 -59.20
C GLN A 254 -1.90 -4.98 -60.07
#